data_AF-A0A7L4RCX8-F1
#
_entry.id   AF-A0A7L4RCX8-F1
#
_cell.length_a   1.000
_cell.length_b   1.000
_cell.length_c   1.000
_cell.angle_alpha   90.00
_cell.angle_beta   90.00
_cell.angle_gamma   90.00
#
_symmetry.space_group_name_H-M   'P 1'
#
loop_
_entity.id
_entity.type
_entity.pdbx_description
1 polymer ?
#
loop_
_entity_poly.entity_id
_entity_poly.type
_entity_poly.pdbx_seq_one_letter_code
_entity_poly.pdbx_strand_id
1 'polypeptide(L)'
;MRQRRGQAFETMMLVISVIVALAILGVLMNILGGLGGGIGSDPKQAVLQKVQAQAGQPGASTAAKIKVTTDGYSIRKDDVLRDTTILTGEVQFICAEDAETAGLCGGDTITDTAITLKKADYFFVVCGYPERDGVKYGIAFGRTAASADGACVEENLD
;
A
#
# COMPACT_ATOMS: atom_id res chain seq x y z
N MET A 1 -51.68 32.58 22.54
CA MET A 1 -51.63 31.21 22.00
C MET A 1 -50.67 31.22 20.81
N ARG A 2 -49.34 31.10 20.98
CA ARG A 2 -48.48 29.90 21.01
C ARG A 2 -48.68 28.89 19.87
N GLN A 3 -47.96 29.10 18.75
CA GLN A 3 -47.41 28.05 17.89
C GLN A 3 -46.22 28.61 17.09
N ARG A 4 -45.00 28.54 17.67
CA ARG A 4 -43.71 28.71 16.97
C ARG A 4 -42.76 27.57 17.35
N ARG A 5 -43.28 26.33 17.30
CA ARG A 5 -42.51 25.11 17.58
C ARG A 5 -42.12 24.33 16.32
N GLY A 6 -42.57 24.72 15.12
CA GLY A 6 -42.28 23.97 13.88
C GLY A 6 -40.94 24.31 13.20
N GLN A 7 -40.48 25.55 13.28
CA GLN A 7 -39.36 26.03 12.45
C GLN A 7 -37.97 25.61 12.96
N ALA A 8 -37.82 25.40 14.28
CA ALA A 8 -36.55 24.99 14.88
C ALA A 8 -36.23 23.50 14.63
N PHE A 9 -37.25 22.65 14.50
CA PHE A 9 -37.06 21.22 14.23
C PHE A 9 -36.58 20.95 12.80
N GLU A 10 -37.06 21.74 11.85
CA GLU A 10 -36.66 21.63 10.44
C GLU A 10 -35.19 22.04 10.24
N THR A 11 -34.74 23.11 10.92
CA THR A 11 -33.33 23.52 10.91
C THR A 11 -32.41 22.52 11.60
N MET A 12 -32.88 21.86 12.67
CA MET A 12 -32.06 20.86 13.37
C MET A 12 -31.88 19.60 12.52
N MET A 13 -32.91 19.20 11.77
CA MET A 13 -32.85 18.06 10.84
C MET A 13 -31.93 18.35 9.64
N LEU A 14 -31.95 19.58 9.12
CA LEU A 14 -31.07 20.00 8.01
C LEU A 14 -29.59 20.01 8.44
N VAL A 15 -29.30 20.43 9.68
CA VAL A 15 -27.92 20.39 10.20
C VAL A 15 -27.42 18.96 10.37
N ILE A 16 -28.27 18.04 10.85
CA ILE A 16 -27.90 16.63 11.02
C ILE A 16 -27.59 15.97 9.67
N SER A 17 -28.36 16.27 8.61
CA SER A 17 -28.09 15.70 7.28
C SER A 17 -26.75 16.19 6.69
N VAL A 18 -26.38 17.45 6.93
CA VAL A 18 -25.09 18.02 6.49
C VAL A 18 -23.92 17.36 7.22
N ILE A 19 -24.03 17.12 8.54
CA ILE A 19 -22.97 16.45 9.32
C ILE A 19 -22.76 15.02 8.82
N VAL A 20 -23.85 14.27 8.58
CA VAL A 20 -23.76 12.91 8.05
C VAL A 20 -23.14 12.91 6.66
N ALA A 21 -23.52 13.86 5.79
CA ALA A 21 -22.92 13.97 4.46
C ALA A 21 -21.41 14.24 4.53
N LEU A 22 -20.94 15.14 5.41
CA LEU A 22 -19.52 15.40 5.61
C LEU A 22 -18.77 14.21 6.22
N ALA A 23 -19.39 13.45 7.13
CA ALA A 23 -18.82 12.24 7.69
C ALA A 23 -18.65 11.15 6.62
N ILE A 24 -19.66 10.94 5.76
CA ILE A 24 -19.57 10.02 4.62
C ILE A 24 -18.50 10.50 3.63
N LEU A 25 -18.41 11.80 3.36
CA LEU A 25 -17.38 12.37 2.49
C LEU A 25 -15.96 12.14 3.06
N GLY A 26 -15.78 12.26 4.38
CA GLY A 26 -14.52 11.94 5.06
C GLY A 26 -14.15 10.44 4.97
N VAL A 27 -15.12 9.54 5.15
CA VAL A 27 -14.91 8.09 4.98
C VAL A 27 -14.60 7.75 3.51
N LEU A 28 -15.31 8.35 2.56
CA LEU A 28 -15.06 8.17 1.13
C LEU A 28 -13.70 8.73 0.72
N MET A 29 -13.24 9.84 1.29
CA MET A 29 -11.87 10.33 1.11
C MET A 29 -10.83 9.37 1.66
N ASN A 30 -11.13 8.62 2.74
CA ASN A 30 -10.23 7.60 3.27
C ASN A 30 -10.20 6.34 2.38
N ILE A 31 -11.32 6.00 1.73
CA ILE A 31 -11.39 4.92 0.74
C ILE A 31 -10.72 5.33 -0.58
N LEU A 32 -10.92 6.56 -1.04
CA LEU A 32 -10.27 7.12 -2.23
C LEU A 32 -8.78 7.42 -1.98
N GLY A 33 -8.39 7.76 -0.75
CA GLY A 33 -7.01 7.89 -0.29
C GLY A 33 -6.31 6.54 -0.09
N GLY A 34 -7.05 5.50 0.30
CA GLY A 34 -6.59 4.11 0.34
C GLY A 34 -6.51 3.45 -1.04
N LEU A 35 -7.29 3.93 -2.01
CA LEU A 35 -7.16 3.67 -3.45
C LEU A 35 -6.27 4.70 -4.17
N GLY A 36 -5.62 5.59 -3.41
CA GLY A 36 -4.84 6.74 -3.85
C GLY A 36 -3.45 6.42 -4.39
N GLY A 37 -3.17 5.17 -4.76
CA GLY A 37 -2.14 4.86 -5.75
C GLY A 37 -2.68 5.24 -7.12
N GLY A 38 -2.67 6.54 -7.41
CA GLY A 38 -3.21 7.09 -8.64
C GLY A 38 -2.77 6.27 -9.86
N ILE A 39 -3.72 6.02 -10.75
CA ILE A 39 -3.45 5.59 -12.13
C ILE A 39 -2.49 6.64 -12.74
N GLY A 40 -1.18 6.42 -12.63
CA GLY A 40 -0.12 7.36 -13.05
C GLY A 40 0.83 7.89 -11.95
N SER A 41 0.69 7.52 -10.67
CA SER A 41 1.69 7.86 -9.65
C SER A 41 2.92 6.96 -9.78
N ASP A 42 4.10 7.56 -9.64
CA ASP A 42 5.39 6.87 -9.66
C ASP A 42 5.37 5.61 -8.76
N PRO A 43 5.63 4.39 -9.29
CA PRO A 43 5.56 3.16 -8.50
C PRO A 43 6.35 3.22 -7.18
N LYS A 44 7.50 3.90 -7.17
CA LYS A 44 8.29 4.14 -5.95
C LYS A 44 7.50 4.87 -4.86
N GLN A 45 6.75 5.91 -5.22
CA GLN A 45 5.94 6.67 -4.26
C GLN A 45 4.80 5.83 -3.68
N ALA A 46 4.17 4.99 -4.49
CA ALA A 46 3.12 4.09 -4.02
C ALA A 46 3.68 3.08 -2.99
N VAL A 47 4.84 2.49 -3.30
CA VAL A 47 5.51 1.57 -2.36
C VAL A 47 5.93 2.31 -1.09
N LEU A 48 6.57 3.48 -1.22
CA LEU A 48 6.97 4.32 -0.08
C LEU A 48 5.80 4.61 0.87
N GLN A 49 4.64 5.02 0.35
CA GLN A 49 3.46 5.32 1.18
C GLN A 49 2.98 4.10 1.96
N LYS A 50 3.00 2.90 1.34
CA LYS A 50 2.62 1.66 2.02
C LYS A 50 3.65 1.22 3.05
N VAL A 51 4.93 1.38 2.75
CA VAL A 51 6.01 1.10 3.71
C VAL A 51 5.92 2.03 4.92
N GLN A 52 5.69 3.32 4.70
CA GLN A 52 5.45 4.29 5.78
C GLN A 52 4.23 3.92 6.62
N ALA A 53 3.14 3.46 6.00
CA ALA A 53 1.95 3.01 6.72
C ALA A 53 2.20 1.74 7.55
N GLN A 54 3.06 0.83 7.07
CA GLN A 54 3.39 -0.43 7.75
C GLN A 54 4.52 -0.28 8.78
N ALA A 55 5.26 0.84 8.77
CA ALA A 55 6.39 1.07 9.66
C ALA A 55 5.97 0.97 11.14
N GLY A 56 6.57 0.02 11.86
CA GLY A 56 6.28 -0.25 13.27
C GLY A 56 4.98 -1.00 13.54
N GLN A 57 4.27 -1.46 12.49
CA GLN A 57 3.05 -2.25 12.63
C GLN A 57 3.30 -3.71 12.22
N PRO A 58 2.89 -4.70 13.04
CA PRO A 58 2.91 -6.09 12.64
C PRO A 58 1.80 -6.41 11.63
N GLY A 59 2.02 -7.42 10.79
CA GLY A 59 1.05 -7.92 9.82
C GLY A 59 1.28 -7.43 8.39
N ALA A 60 0.27 -7.59 7.53
CA ALA A 60 0.35 -7.23 6.12
C ALA A 60 -0.58 -6.05 5.78
N SER A 61 -0.09 -5.13 4.95
CA SER A 61 -0.86 -4.03 4.40
C SER A 61 -1.90 -4.54 3.39
N THR A 62 -2.91 -3.74 3.09
CA THR A 62 -3.82 -4.04 1.96
C THR A 62 -3.09 -3.93 0.62
N ALA A 63 -3.30 -4.92 -0.25
CA ALA A 63 -2.72 -4.95 -1.58
C ALA A 63 -3.03 -3.67 -2.37
N ALA A 64 -1.99 -3.07 -2.95
CA ALA A 64 -2.10 -1.93 -3.84
C ALA A 64 -1.63 -2.29 -5.25
N LYS A 65 -2.20 -1.61 -6.25
CA LYS A 65 -1.86 -1.81 -7.66
C LYS A 65 -0.89 -0.74 -8.13
N ILE A 66 0.15 -1.15 -8.84
CA ILE A 66 1.06 -0.26 -9.56
C ILE A 66 1.11 -0.64 -11.04
N LYS A 67 1.42 0.32 -11.90
CA LYS A 67 1.61 0.09 -13.33
C LYS A 67 3.01 0.51 -13.73
N VAL A 68 3.79 -0.44 -14.22
CA VAL A 68 5.13 -0.21 -14.74
C VAL A 68 5.02 -0.06 -16.25
N THR A 69 5.40 1.09 -16.79
CA THR A 69 5.24 1.41 -18.22
C THR A 69 6.46 1.08 -19.07
N THR A 70 7.61 0.84 -18.46
CA THR A 70 8.90 0.59 -19.10
C THR A 70 9.55 -0.66 -18.54
N ASP A 71 10.21 -1.44 -19.38
CA ASP A 71 11.03 -2.56 -18.92
C ASP A 71 12.27 -2.05 -18.16
N GLY A 72 12.72 -2.81 -17.16
CA GLY A 72 13.90 -2.45 -16.39
C GLY A 72 13.66 -1.37 -15.34
N TYR A 73 12.41 -1.15 -14.91
CA TYR A 73 12.10 -0.15 -13.91
C TYR A 73 12.61 -0.60 -12.54
N SER A 74 13.62 0.09 -12.00
CA SER A 74 14.28 -0.28 -10.75
C SER A 74 13.74 0.51 -9.56
N ILE A 75 13.30 -0.21 -8.53
CA ILE A 75 12.90 0.31 -7.22
C ILE A 75 14.00 -0.04 -6.23
N ARG A 76 14.66 0.97 -5.65
CA ARG A 76 15.67 0.77 -4.62
C ARG A 76 15.05 0.85 -3.23
N LYS A 77 15.62 0.14 -2.26
CA LYS A 77 15.21 0.23 -0.86
C LYS A 77 15.27 1.68 -0.36
N ASP A 78 16.33 2.42 -0.67
CA ASP A 78 16.47 3.82 -0.26
C ASP A 78 15.36 4.75 -0.81
N ASP A 79 14.81 4.43 -1.99
CA ASP A 79 13.72 5.19 -2.59
C ASP A 79 12.40 5.00 -1.81
N VAL A 80 12.21 3.82 -1.20
CA VAL A 80 10.97 3.42 -0.53
C VAL A 80 11.05 3.45 1.00
N LEU A 81 12.24 3.68 1.55
CA LEU A 81 12.49 3.82 2.99
C LEU A 81 12.75 5.28 3.40
N ARG A 82 12.81 6.21 2.45
CA ARG A 82 12.99 7.63 2.77
C ARG A 82 11.95 8.09 3.77
N ASP A 83 12.37 8.83 4.79
CA ASP A 83 11.49 9.37 5.83
C ASP A 83 10.81 8.26 6.70
N THR A 84 11.34 7.03 6.70
CA THR A 84 10.94 5.95 7.62
C THR A 84 12.02 5.73 8.69
N THR A 85 11.66 5.04 9.78
CA THR A 85 12.62 4.58 10.80
C THR A 85 13.22 3.21 10.48
N ILE A 86 12.85 2.61 9.35
CA ILE A 86 13.22 1.25 8.97
C ILE A 86 14.60 1.29 8.30
N LEU A 87 15.50 0.37 8.70
CA LEU A 87 16.83 0.29 8.10
C LEU A 87 16.81 -0.51 6.80
N THR A 88 17.70 -0.18 5.86
CA THR A 88 17.82 -0.89 4.56
C THR A 88 18.07 -2.40 4.71
N GLY A 89 18.78 -2.82 5.76
CA GLY A 89 19.01 -4.23 6.07
C GLY A 89 17.82 -4.96 6.70
N GLU A 90 16.78 -4.24 7.11
CA GLU A 90 15.57 -4.80 7.72
C GLU A 90 14.46 -5.04 6.68
N VAL A 91 14.69 -4.74 5.40
CA VAL A 91 13.69 -4.86 4.33
C VAL A 91 14.15 -5.85 3.28
N GLN A 92 13.25 -6.58 2.66
CA GLN A 92 13.53 -7.45 1.53
C GLN A 92 12.46 -7.31 0.45
N PHE A 93 12.89 -7.37 -0.80
CA PHE A 93 11.98 -7.44 -1.93
C PHE A 93 11.68 -8.89 -2.25
N ILE A 94 10.40 -9.22 -2.42
CA ILE A 94 9.94 -10.57 -2.74
C ILE A 94 9.17 -10.49 -4.06
N CYS A 95 9.47 -11.39 -4.98
CA CYS A 95 8.66 -11.60 -6.17
C CYS A 95 7.82 -12.86 -5.95
N ALA A 96 6.50 -12.75 -6.09
CA ALA A 96 5.61 -13.88 -6.01
C ALA A 96 5.83 -14.82 -7.20
N GLU A 97 5.63 -16.12 -6.98
CA GLU A 97 5.87 -17.17 -7.98
C GLU A 97 5.13 -16.91 -9.31
N ASP A 98 3.94 -16.33 -9.27
CA ASP A 98 3.15 -16.02 -10.46
C ASP A 98 3.77 -14.90 -11.32
N ALA A 99 4.45 -13.94 -10.70
CA ALA A 99 5.20 -12.89 -11.37
C ALA A 99 6.57 -13.38 -11.83
N GLU A 100 7.22 -14.26 -11.05
CA GLU A 100 8.50 -14.87 -11.40
C GLU A 100 8.39 -15.81 -12.60
N THR A 101 7.41 -16.71 -12.59
CA THR A 101 7.13 -17.63 -13.72
C THR A 101 6.73 -16.89 -14.99
N ALA A 102 6.12 -15.71 -14.87
CA ALA A 102 5.84 -14.81 -15.98
C ALA A 102 7.08 -13.99 -16.43
N GLY A 103 8.21 -14.13 -15.74
CA GLY A 103 9.44 -13.42 -15.99
C GLY A 103 9.34 -11.91 -15.77
N LEU A 104 8.42 -11.46 -14.90
CA LEU A 104 8.15 -10.05 -14.63
C LEU A 104 9.09 -9.47 -13.55
N CYS A 105 9.45 -10.30 -12.57
CA CYS A 105 10.49 -10.10 -11.57
C CYS A 105 11.12 -11.47 -11.20
N GLY A 106 11.99 -11.54 -10.19
CA GLY A 106 12.67 -12.77 -9.76
C GLY A 106 14.09 -12.94 -10.32
N GLY A 107 14.84 -13.92 -9.77
CA GLY A 107 16.23 -14.19 -10.11
C GLY A 107 17.13 -12.94 -10.08
N ASP A 108 17.88 -12.71 -11.17
CA ASP A 108 18.83 -11.59 -11.32
C ASP A 108 18.18 -10.18 -11.26
N THR A 109 16.84 -10.10 -11.27
CA THR A 109 16.14 -8.82 -11.16
C THR A 109 16.00 -8.34 -9.72
N ILE A 110 16.22 -9.21 -8.73
CA ILE A 110 16.23 -8.88 -7.31
C ILE A 110 17.68 -8.86 -6.84
N THR A 111 18.08 -7.73 -6.28
CA THR A 111 19.34 -7.56 -5.58
C THR A 111 19.05 -7.18 -4.14
N ASP A 112 20.06 -7.26 -3.27
CA ASP A 112 19.90 -6.83 -1.88
C ASP A 112 19.48 -5.35 -1.75
N THR A 113 19.72 -4.50 -2.74
CA THR A 113 19.38 -3.06 -2.64
C THR A 113 18.20 -2.64 -3.50
N ALA A 114 17.79 -3.46 -4.47
CA ALA A 114 16.82 -3.06 -5.48
C ALA A 114 16.10 -4.25 -6.12
N ILE A 115 14.86 -4.02 -6.55
CA ILE A 115 14.11 -4.90 -7.46
C ILE A 115 13.93 -4.20 -8.81
N THR A 116 14.07 -4.96 -9.89
CA THR A 116 13.87 -4.51 -11.26
C THR A 116 12.61 -5.15 -11.82
N LEU A 117 11.63 -4.32 -12.21
CA LEU A 117 10.34 -4.76 -12.72
C LEU A 117 10.29 -4.59 -14.25
N LYS A 118 9.69 -5.57 -14.94
CA LYS A 118 9.31 -5.43 -16.35
C LYS A 118 7.99 -4.68 -16.51
N LYS A 119 7.69 -4.25 -17.72
CA LYS A 119 6.44 -3.56 -18.08
C LYS A 119 5.23 -4.47 -17.85
N ALA A 120 4.50 -4.21 -16.78
CA ALA A 120 3.24 -4.89 -16.45
C ALA A 120 2.46 -4.10 -15.39
N ASP A 121 1.24 -4.56 -15.14
CA ASP A 121 0.49 -4.21 -13.94
C ASP A 121 0.89 -5.18 -12.82
N TYR A 122 1.23 -4.66 -11.65
CA TYR A 122 1.55 -5.45 -10.46
C TYR A 122 0.60 -5.11 -9.33
N PHE A 123 0.38 -6.08 -8.45
CA PHE A 123 -0.07 -5.86 -7.10
C PHE A 123 1.12 -6.00 -6.17
N PHE A 124 1.14 -5.20 -5.10
CA PHE A 124 2.16 -5.32 -4.09
C PHE A 124 1.57 -5.18 -2.68
N VAL A 125 2.23 -5.83 -1.74
CA VAL A 125 1.89 -5.85 -0.31
C VAL A 125 3.17 -5.60 0.46
N VAL A 126 3.06 -4.80 1.53
CA VAL A 126 4.12 -4.66 2.53
C VAL A 126 3.71 -5.44 3.78
N CYS A 127 4.55 -6.35 4.24
CA CYS A 127 4.38 -7.08 5.50
C CYS A 127 5.46 -6.66 6.49
N GLY A 128 5.11 -6.62 7.77
CA GLY A 128 5.97 -6.25 8.87
C GLY A 128 5.92 -7.29 9.99
N TYR A 129 7.11 -7.71 10.43
CA TYR A 129 7.39 -8.61 11.53
C TYR A 129 8.44 -7.93 12.42
N PRO A 130 8.05 -6.89 13.17
CA PRO A 130 9.01 -6.03 13.89
C PRO A 130 9.80 -6.76 14.98
N GLU A 131 9.31 -7.91 15.45
CA GLU A 131 9.91 -8.75 16.48
C GLU A 131 11.02 -9.66 15.94
N ARG A 132 11.19 -9.76 14.62
CA ARG A 132 12.17 -10.64 13.98
C ARG A 132 13.59 -10.03 14.02
N ASP A 133 14.58 -10.90 14.20
CA ASP A 133 15.99 -10.56 14.01
C ASP A 133 16.36 -10.57 12.51
N GLY A 134 17.00 -9.50 12.04
CA GLY A 134 17.38 -9.35 10.63
C GLY A 134 16.31 -8.64 9.79
N VAL A 135 15.79 -9.32 8.77
CA VAL A 135 14.74 -8.77 7.90
C VAL A 135 13.41 -8.73 8.66
N LYS A 136 12.88 -7.53 8.84
CA LYS A 136 11.61 -7.27 9.54
C LYS A 136 10.48 -6.93 8.60
N TYR A 137 10.76 -6.52 7.37
CA TYR A 137 9.73 -6.07 6.43
C TYR A 137 9.92 -6.71 5.05
N GLY A 138 8.83 -7.24 4.51
CA GLY A 138 8.75 -7.75 3.16
C GLY A 138 7.98 -6.81 2.26
N ILE A 139 8.48 -6.58 1.05
CA ILE A 139 7.72 -5.91 -0.01
C ILE A 139 7.54 -6.92 -1.13
N ALA A 140 6.36 -7.54 -1.16
CA ALA A 140 6.02 -8.60 -2.10
C ALA A 140 5.29 -8.05 -3.33
N PHE A 141 5.71 -8.47 -4.53
CA PHE A 141 5.09 -8.12 -5.81
C PHE A 141 4.52 -9.36 -6.49
N GLY A 142 3.26 -9.30 -6.91
CA GLY A 142 2.57 -10.37 -7.64
C GLY A 142 1.71 -9.84 -8.79
N ARG A 143 1.21 -10.74 -9.64
CA ARG A 143 0.27 -10.34 -10.72
C ARG A 143 -1.17 -10.20 -10.23
N THR A 144 -1.46 -10.74 -9.05
CA THR A 144 -2.76 -10.64 -8.38
C THR A 144 -2.58 -10.19 -6.93
N ALA A 145 -3.62 -9.64 -6.33
CA ALA A 145 -3.59 -9.30 -4.90
C ALA A 145 -3.31 -10.52 -4.02
N ALA A 146 -3.90 -11.67 -4.36
CA ALA A 146 -3.75 -12.91 -3.59
C ALA A 146 -2.32 -13.48 -3.67
N SER A 147 -1.66 -13.38 -4.82
CA SER A 147 -0.27 -13.84 -4.97
C SER A 147 0.72 -12.92 -4.26
N ALA A 148 0.52 -11.60 -4.32
CA ALA A 148 1.32 -10.66 -3.55
C ALA A 148 1.17 -10.87 -2.03
N ASP A 149 -0.06 -11.10 -1.56
CA ASP A 149 -0.35 -11.36 -0.15
C ASP A 149 0.24 -12.70 0.31
N GLY A 150 0.05 -13.78 -0.47
CA GLY A 150 0.61 -15.09 -0.17
C GLY A 150 2.14 -15.15 -0.19
N ALA A 151 2.79 -14.26 -0.96
CA ALA A 151 4.23 -14.10 -0.93
C ALA A 151 4.71 -13.29 0.29
N CYS A 152 3.84 -12.49 0.92
CA CYS A 152 4.15 -11.68 2.09
C CYS A 152 3.94 -12.45 3.40
N VAL A 153 4.60 -13.60 3.51
CA VAL A 153 4.64 -14.44 4.71
C VAL A 153 6.03 -14.44 5.32
N GLU A 154 6.10 -14.65 6.64
CA GLU A 154 7.34 -14.60 7.41
C GLU A 154 8.42 -15.54 6.87
N GLU A 155 8.03 -16.72 6.38
CA GLU A 155 8.92 -17.75 5.84
C GLU A 155 9.69 -17.29 4.60
N ASN A 156 9.23 -16.26 3.90
CA ASN A 156 9.89 -15.72 2.71
C ASN A 156 10.89 -14.59 3.04
N LEU A 157 11.09 -14.27 4.32
CA LEU A 157 11.97 -13.20 4.79
C LEU A 157 13.33 -13.71 5.30
N ASP A 158 13.92 -14.69 4.63
CA ASP A 158 15.23 -15.28 4.99
C ASP A 158 16.41 -14.61 4.27
#